data_AF-A0A3B9SFQ8-F1
#
_entry.id   AF-A0A3B9SFQ8-F1
#
_cell.length_a   1.000
_cell.length_b   1.000
_cell.length_c   1.000
_cell.angle_alpha   90.00
_cell.angle_beta   90.00
_cell.angle_gamma   90.00
#
_symmetry.space_group_name_H-M   'P 1'
#
loop_
_entity.id
_entity.type
_entity.pdbx_description
1 polymer ?
#
loop_
_entity_poly.entity_id
_entity_poly.type
_entity_poly.pdbx_seq_one_letter_code
_entity_poly.pdbx_strand_id
1 'polypeptide(L)'
;MKEKIIQGMKHLYSEEQQKWLPEIMEENNLTYKLDKATMTYLPMLEIDEEEDYNLTSWGRKRLSYIKENKPGYYQRLMIQGLWEHLVSVDKQANEMENNLMKEMSKAEGITEKLKIENQMEWVAQRNNLKQRVREIVTNEVIYQ
;
A
#
# COMPACT_ATOMS: atom_id res chain seq x y z
N MET A 1 -31.16 -3.07 -31.42
CA MET A 1 -31.43 -3.43 -30.02
C MET A 1 -32.60 -2.60 -29.53
N LYS A 2 -33.68 -3.21 -29.06
CA LYS A 2 -34.88 -2.49 -28.61
C LYS A 2 -34.73 -2.16 -27.12
N GLU A 3 -35.06 -0.94 -26.74
CA GLU A 3 -35.05 -0.48 -25.35
C GLU A 3 -36.36 0.20 -24.98
N LYS A 4 -36.74 0.11 -23.71
CA LYS A 4 -37.90 0.83 -23.14
C LYS A 4 -37.70 1.09 -21.66
N ILE A 5 -38.47 2.01 -21.09
CA ILE A 5 -38.46 2.31 -19.65
C ILE A 5 -39.69 1.65 -19.02
N ILE A 6 -39.48 0.87 -17.95
CA ILE A 6 -40.54 0.27 -17.13
C ILE A 6 -40.24 0.63 -15.68
N GLN A 7 -41.21 1.19 -14.96
CA GLN A 7 -41.04 1.57 -13.55
C GLN A 7 -39.80 2.47 -13.30
N GLY A 8 -39.46 3.33 -14.27
CA GLY A 8 -38.29 4.22 -14.18
C GLY A 8 -36.94 3.55 -14.49
N MET A 9 -36.90 2.23 -14.71
CA MET A 9 -35.68 1.49 -15.06
C MET A 9 -35.64 1.18 -16.56
N LYS A 10 -34.45 1.37 -17.16
CA LYS A 10 -34.21 1.01 -18.57
C LYS A 10 -34.21 -0.51 -18.72
N HIS A 11 -34.86 -1.00 -19.77
CA HIS A 11 -34.93 -2.41 -20.13
C HIS A 11 -34.49 -2.60 -21.57
N LEU A 12 -33.80 -3.70 -21.85
CA LEU A 12 -33.34 -4.12 -23.18
C LEU A 12 -34.07 -5.41 -23.58
N TYR A 13 -34.46 -5.51 -24.85
CA TYR A 13 -35.11 -6.71 -25.37
C TYR A 13 -34.07 -7.75 -25.78
N SER A 14 -34.14 -8.95 -25.21
CA SER A 14 -33.39 -10.11 -25.67
C SER A 14 -34.23 -10.89 -26.69
N GLU A 15 -33.72 -11.00 -27.92
CA GLU A 15 -34.37 -11.77 -28.99
C GLU A 15 -34.27 -13.28 -28.74
N GLU A 16 -33.19 -13.74 -28.11
CA GLU A 16 -32.99 -15.14 -27.76
C GLU A 16 -33.97 -15.58 -26.66
N GLN A 17 -34.15 -14.75 -25.63
CA GLN A 17 -35.01 -15.07 -24.49
C GLN A 17 -36.46 -14.56 -24.67
N GLN A 18 -36.75 -13.87 -25.77
CA GLN A 18 -38.05 -13.24 -26.09
C GLN A 18 -38.63 -12.43 -24.92
N LYS A 19 -37.78 -11.73 -24.16
CA LYS A 19 -38.19 -10.98 -22.96
C LYS A 19 -37.44 -9.66 -22.80
N TRP A 20 -38.04 -8.77 -22.02
CA TRP A 20 -37.44 -7.51 -21.61
C TRP A 20 -36.62 -7.73 -20.34
N LEU A 21 -35.33 -7.40 -20.41
CA LEU A 21 -34.36 -7.52 -19.33
C LEU A 21 -34.06 -6.14 -18.75
N PRO A 22 -34.16 -5.92 -17.43
CA PRO A 22 -33.75 -4.66 -16.83
C PRO A 22 -32.24 -4.41 -17.03
N GLU A 23 -31.82 -3.16 -17.20
CA GLU A 23 -30.39 -2.80 -17.37
C GLU A 23 -29.58 -3.05 -16.08
N ILE A 24 -30.24 -2.97 -14.92
CA ILE A 24 -29.66 -3.23 -13.61
C ILE A 24 -30.59 -4.19 -12.86
N MET A 25 -30.02 -5.19 -12.18
CA MET A 25 -30.76 -6.07 -11.27
C MET A 25 -30.00 -6.26 -9.96
N GLU A 26 -30.73 -6.54 -8.89
CA GLU A 26 -30.18 -6.90 -7.58
C GLU A 26 -30.59 -8.33 -7.23
N GLU A 27 -29.61 -9.15 -6.90
CA GLU A 27 -29.82 -10.54 -6.49
C GLU A 27 -28.74 -10.95 -5.48
N ASN A 28 -29.11 -11.67 -4.42
CA ASN A 28 -28.16 -12.13 -3.39
C ASN A 28 -27.28 -11.02 -2.78
N ASN A 29 -27.84 -9.82 -2.58
CA ASN A 29 -27.14 -8.61 -2.12
C ASN A 29 -26.01 -8.12 -3.06
N LEU A 30 -26.04 -8.53 -4.33
CA LEU A 30 -25.14 -8.04 -5.36
C LEU A 30 -25.93 -7.29 -6.44
N THR A 31 -25.32 -6.24 -6.97
CA THR A 31 -25.87 -5.48 -8.09
C THR A 31 -25.23 -5.96 -9.38
N TYR A 32 -26.03 -6.14 -10.42
CA TYR A 32 -25.58 -6.59 -11.73
C TYR A 32 -26.00 -5.61 -12.81
N LYS A 33 -25.15 -5.44 -13.82
CA LYS A 33 -25.43 -4.64 -15.01
C LYS A 33 -25.52 -5.55 -16.22
N LEU A 34 -26.55 -5.32 -17.05
CA LEU A 34 -26.73 -6.07 -18.29
C LEU A 34 -25.69 -5.64 -19.33
N ASP A 35 -24.88 -6.59 -19.80
CA ASP A 35 -24.04 -6.39 -20.97
C ASP A 35 -24.88 -6.43 -22.25
N LYS A 36 -24.78 -5.37 -23.03
CA LYS A 36 -25.57 -5.18 -24.26
C LYS A 36 -25.10 -6.10 -25.39
N ALA A 37 -23.82 -6.50 -25.38
CA ALA A 37 -23.27 -7.37 -26.42
C ALA A 37 -23.68 -8.83 -26.24
N THR A 38 -23.61 -9.33 -25.00
CA THR A 38 -23.86 -10.74 -24.67
C THR A 38 -25.22 -11.01 -24.03
N MET A 39 -26.02 -9.98 -23.73
CA MET A 39 -27.30 -10.09 -23.01
C MET A 39 -27.18 -10.84 -21.68
N THR A 40 -26.01 -10.73 -21.04
CA THR A 40 -25.68 -11.41 -19.77
C THR A 40 -25.46 -10.38 -18.66
N TYR A 41 -25.89 -10.71 -17.45
CA TYR A 41 -25.69 -9.86 -16.28
C TYR A 41 -24.27 -10.04 -15.71
N LEU A 42 -23.53 -8.94 -15.65
CA LEU A 42 -22.20 -8.89 -15.04
C LEU A 42 -22.30 -8.24 -13.67
N PRO A 43 -21.70 -8.83 -12.62
CA PRO A 43 -21.69 -8.22 -11.30
C PRO A 43 -20.96 -6.88 -11.36
N MET A 44 -21.58 -5.86 -10.77
CA MET A 44 -20.92 -4.59 -10.50
C MET A 44 -20.02 -4.79 -9.29
N LEU A 45 -18.77 -5.16 -9.54
CA LEU A 45 -17.75 -5.26 -8.51
C LEU A 45 -17.22 -3.85 -8.23
N GLU A 46 -17.47 -3.35 -7.03
CA GLU A 46 -16.71 -2.23 -6.49
C GLU A 46 -15.32 -2.78 -6.14
N ILE A 47 -14.30 -2.25 -6.78
CA ILE A 47 -12.91 -2.49 -6.37
C ILE A 47 -12.69 -1.50 -5.24
N ASP A 48 -12.39 -1.98 -4.04
CA ASP A 48 -11.93 -1.12 -2.95
C ASP A 48 -10.79 -0.25 -3.51
N GLU A 49 -10.86 1.07 -3.32
CA GLU A 49 -9.78 1.96 -3.73
C GLU A 49 -8.47 1.39 -3.16
N GLU A 50 -7.53 1.01 -4.02
CA GLU A 50 -6.21 0.57 -3.56
C GLU A 50 -5.65 1.71 -2.71
N GLU A 51 -5.55 1.52 -1.39
CA GLU A 51 -4.85 2.46 -0.54
C GLU A 51 -3.46 2.65 -1.13
N ASP A 52 -3.10 3.90 -1.45
CA ASP A 52 -1.81 4.21 -2.05
C ASP A 52 -0.70 4.02 -0.99
N TYR A 53 -0.27 2.76 -0.85
CA TYR A 53 0.71 2.32 0.12
C TYR A 53 2.12 2.77 -0.30
N ASN A 54 2.37 4.07 -0.18
CA ASN A 54 3.65 4.68 -0.48
C ASN A 54 4.71 4.29 0.57
N LEU A 55 5.35 3.14 0.38
CA LEU A 55 6.44 2.66 1.23
C LEU A 55 7.74 3.42 0.97
N THR A 56 8.40 3.84 2.07
CA THR A 56 9.76 4.36 2.00
C THR A 56 10.79 3.24 1.76
N SER A 57 12.08 3.56 1.84
CA SER A 57 13.14 2.55 1.74
C SER A 57 13.03 1.44 2.79
N TRP A 58 12.48 1.73 3.98
CA TRP A 58 12.41 0.75 5.07
C TRP A 58 11.38 -0.35 4.81
N GLY A 59 10.17 0.02 4.40
CA GLY A 59 9.11 -0.91 4.02
C GLY A 59 9.54 -1.81 2.86
N ARG A 60 10.22 -1.25 1.86
CA ARG A 60 10.81 -2.03 0.75
C ARG A 60 11.88 -2.99 1.24
N LYS A 61 12.76 -2.55 2.15
CA LYS A 61 13.80 -3.41 2.75
C LYS A 61 13.19 -4.55 3.56
N ARG A 62 12.13 -4.28 4.34
CA ARG A 62 11.36 -5.28 5.08
C ARG A 62 10.74 -6.32 4.14
N LEU A 63 10.13 -5.87 3.04
CA LEU A 63 9.56 -6.76 2.04
C LEU A 63 10.61 -7.69 1.42
N SER A 64 11.75 -7.15 0.99
CA SER A 64 12.85 -7.96 0.44
C SER A 64 13.34 -8.98 1.48
N TYR A 65 13.56 -8.54 2.72
CA TYR A 65 14.02 -9.42 3.79
C TYR A 65 13.04 -10.57 4.05
N ILE A 66 11.75 -10.29 4.21
CA ILE A 66 10.72 -11.31 4.45
C ILE A 66 10.67 -12.32 3.29
N LYS A 67 10.73 -11.86 2.04
CA LYS A 67 10.71 -12.72 0.85
C LYS A 67 11.91 -13.67 0.80
N GLU A 68 13.10 -13.15 1.05
CA GLU A 68 14.35 -13.91 0.93
C GLU A 68 14.59 -14.84 2.12
N ASN A 69 14.24 -14.40 3.34
CA ASN A 69 14.65 -15.08 4.57
C ASN A 69 13.50 -15.80 5.29
N LYS A 70 12.23 -15.40 5.04
CA LYS A 70 11.06 -15.91 5.76
C LYS A 70 9.88 -16.23 4.81
N PRO A 71 10.05 -17.10 3.80
CA PRO A 71 9.03 -17.34 2.77
C PRO A 71 7.68 -17.85 3.32
N GLY A 72 7.70 -18.68 4.38
CA GLY A 72 6.45 -19.12 5.03
C GLY A 72 5.72 -18.00 5.77
N TYR A 73 6.46 -17.04 6.34
CA TYR A 73 5.88 -15.85 6.96
C TYR A 73 5.32 -14.89 5.90
N TYR A 74 6.02 -14.75 4.77
CA TYR A 74 5.55 -14.00 3.61
C TYR A 74 4.18 -14.49 3.11
N GLN A 75 4.04 -15.81 2.89
CA GLN A 75 2.79 -16.41 2.43
C GLN A 75 1.64 -16.17 3.40
N ARG A 76 1.92 -16.24 4.71
CA ARG A 76 0.93 -15.93 5.74
C ARG A 76 0.47 -14.48 5.68
N LEU A 77 1.41 -13.53 5.57
CA LEU A 77 1.11 -12.11 5.45
C LEU A 77 0.31 -11.77 4.19
N MET A 78 0.59 -12.43 3.07
CA MET A 78 -0.21 -12.25 1.83
C MET A 78 -1.72 -12.50 2.04
N ILE A 79 -2.08 -13.37 2.98
CA ILE A 79 -3.49 -13.69 3.31
C ILE A 79 -4.02 -12.75 4.40
N GLN A 80 -3.16 -12.34 5.34
CA GLN A 80 -3.55 -11.60 6.54
C GLN A 80 -3.52 -10.07 6.38
N GLY A 81 -2.90 -9.55 5.32
CA GLY A 81 -2.67 -8.12 5.12
C GLY A 81 -1.18 -7.81 5.10
N LEU A 82 -0.55 -8.02 3.94
CA LEU A 82 0.88 -7.77 3.77
C LEU A 82 1.17 -6.26 3.79
N TRP A 83 0.34 -5.48 3.11
CA TRP A 83 0.60 -4.06 2.90
C TRP A 83 0.47 -3.27 4.19
N GLU A 84 -0.54 -3.57 5.00
CA GLU A 84 -0.78 -2.99 6.32
C GLU A 84 0.41 -3.28 7.26
N HIS A 85 0.93 -4.52 7.23
CA HIS A 85 2.14 -4.87 7.96
C HIS A 85 3.34 -4.06 7.50
N LEU A 86 3.57 -3.96 6.19
CA LEU A 86 4.70 -3.21 5.63
C LEU A 86 4.62 -1.72 5.97
N VAL A 87 3.45 -1.10 5.89
CA VAL A 87 3.23 0.31 6.26
C VAL A 87 3.49 0.54 7.74
N SER A 88 3.00 -0.36 8.60
CA SER A 88 3.24 -0.29 10.04
C SER A 88 4.74 -0.33 10.37
N VAL A 89 5.45 -1.31 9.79
CA VAL A 89 6.91 -1.47 9.98
C VAL A 89 7.69 -0.30 9.37
N ASP A 90 7.28 0.19 8.19
CA ASP A 90 7.90 1.34 7.53
C ASP A 90 7.79 2.59 8.41
N LYS A 91 6.61 2.86 8.95
CA LYS A 91 6.39 3.98 9.87
C LYS A 91 7.26 3.86 11.12
N GLN A 92 7.25 2.68 11.76
CA GLN A 92 8.06 2.42 12.95
C GLN A 92 9.56 2.65 12.68
N ALA A 93 10.08 2.14 11.56
CA ALA A 93 11.49 2.29 11.20
C ALA A 93 11.87 3.75 10.93
N ASN A 94 11.01 4.51 10.24
CA ASN A 94 11.24 5.93 9.99
C ASN A 94 11.20 6.76 11.27
N GLU A 95 10.26 6.49 12.18
CA GLU A 95 10.19 7.15 13.49
C GLU A 95 11.44 6.87 14.31
N MET A 96 11.90 5.61 14.34
CA MET A 96 13.12 5.22 15.04
C MET A 96 14.37 5.87 14.44
N GLU A 97 14.54 5.87 13.11
CA GLU A 97 15.65 6.55 12.44
C GLU A 97 15.66 8.05 12.79
N ASN A 98 14.51 8.71 12.73
CA ASN A 98 14.40 10.13 13.03
C ASN A 98 14.74 10.45 14.50
N ASN A 99 14.28 9.62 15.44
CA ASN A 99 14.55 9.83 16.86
C ASN A 99 16.03 9.59 17.19
N LEU A 100 16.61 8.49 16.73
CA LEU A 100 18.02 8.18 16.92
C LEU A 100 18.93 9.24 16.28
N MET A 101 18.61 9.70 15.07
CA MET A 101 19.35 10.78 14.42
C MET A 101 19.34 12.07 15.25
N LYS A 102 18.22 12.42 15.90
CA LYS A 102 18.13 13.61 16.76
C LYS A 102 18.93 13.44 18.04
N GLU A 103 18.73 12.31 18.74
CA GLU A 103 19.35 12.05 20.04
C GLU A 103 20.86 11.95 19.93
N MET A 104 21.36 11.15 18.98
CA MET A 104 22.79 10.93 18.79
C MET A 104 23.49 12.16 18.22
N SER A 105 22.85 12.90 17.30
CA SER A 105 23.42 14.17 16.79
C SER A 105 23.58 15.20 17.90
N LYS A 106 22.66 15.23 18.87
CA LYS A 106 22.77 16.09 20.06
C LYS A 106 23.88 15.61 21.00
N ALA A 107 23.98 14.31 21.24
CA ALA A 107 25.00 13.72 22.10
C ALA A 107 26.43 13.91 21.56
N GLU A 108 26.60 13.81 20.24
CA GLU A 108 27.90 13.92 19.56
C GLU A 108 28.25 15.37 19.16
N GLY A 109 27.39 16.35 19.46
CA GLY A 109 27.66 17.76 19.17
C GLY A 109 27.69 18.13 17.69
N ILE A 110 27.08 17.30 16.83
CA ILE A 110 27.00 17.53 15.38
C ILE A 110 25.97 18.64 15.13
N THR A 111 26.46 19.88 15.07
CA THR A 111 25.63 21.10 15.00
C THR A 111 25.80 21.84 13.67
N GLU A 112 24.86 22.74 13.37
CA GLU A 112 25.00 23.66 12.22
C GLU A 112 26.18 24.63 12.40
N LYS A 113 26.66 24.86 13.63
CA LYS A 113 27.89 25.63 13.88
C LYS A 113 29.12 24.90 13.31
N LEU A 114 29.25 23.59 13.58
CA LEU A 114 30.33 22.76 13.01
C LEU A 114 30.29 22.78 11.47
N LYS A 115 29.10 22.82 10.87
CA LYS A 115 28.95 22.90 9.41
C LYS A 115 29.50 24.19 8.80
N ILE A 116 29.39 25.31 9.52
CA ILE A 116 29.93 26.61 9.09
C ILE A 116 31.45 26.62 9.25
N GLU A 117 31.95 26.10 10.38
CA GLU A 117 33.38 26.10 10.72
C GLU A 117 34.17 25.08 9.89
N ASN A 118 33.62 23.88 9.69
CA ASN A 118 34.23 22.78 8.94
C ASN A 118 33.17 21.89 8.27
N GLN A 119 32.73 22.29 7.08
CA GLN A 119 31.70 21.59 6.33
C GLN A 119 32.06 20.12 6.03
N MET A 120 33.32 19.83 5.68
CA MET A 120 33.73 18.47 5.31
C MET A 120 33.70 17.51 6.51
N GLU A 121 34.14 18.00 7.68
CA GLU A 121 34.05 17.24 8.92
C GLU A 121 32.59 17.01 9.33
N TRP A 122 31.74 18.02 9.22
CA TRP A 122 30.31 17.88 9.50
C TRP A 122 29.66 16.81 8.60
N VAL A 123 29.97 16.79 7.30
CA VAL A 123 29.46 15.75 6.38
C VAL A 123 29.97 14.38 6.77
N ALA A 124 31.26 14.24 7.11
CA ALA A 124 31.84 12.97 7.53
C ALA A 124 31.15 12.43 8.79
N GLN A 125 30.97 13.26 9.81
CA GLN A 125 30.31 12.88 11.06
C GLN A 125 28.83 12.55 10.82
N ARG A 126 28.10 13.35 10.03
CA ARG A 126 26.69 13.08 9.69
C ARG A 126 26.52 11.76 8.94
N ASN A 127 27.43 11.44 8.01
CA ASN A 127 27.38 10.18 7.27
C ASN A 127 27.68 8.99 8.18
N ASN A 128 28.69 9.10 9.05
CA ASN A 128 28.99 8.04 10.02
C ASN A 128 27.81 7.80 10.97
N LEU A 129 27.23 8.87 11.51
CA LEU A 129 26.06 8.78 12.38
C LEU A 129 24.89 8.10 11.66
N LYS A 130 24.57 8.56 10.44
CA LYS A 130 23.49 7.99 9.63
C LYS A 130 23.69 6.50 9.36
N GLN A 131 24.92 6.07 9.11
CA GLN A 131 25.24 4.66 8.93
C GLN A 131 24.95 3.85 10.20
N ARG A 132 25.43 4.31 11.36
CA ARG A 132 25.20 3.65 12.66
C ARG A 132 23.71 3.56 13.00
N VAL A 133 22.97 4.66 12.80
CA VAL A 133 21.50 4.67 13.03
C VAL A 133 20.80 3.65 12.12
N ARG A 134 21.18 3.60 10.84
CA ARG A 134 20.58 2.64 9.89
C ARG A 134 20.87 1.20 10.25
N GLU A 135 22.06 0.90 10.76
CA GLU A 135 22.40 -0.45 11.24
C GLU A 135 21.52 -0.84 12.42
N ILE A 136 21.33 0.07 13.38
CA ILE A 136 20.43 -0.15 14.53
C ILE A 136 19.00 -0.43 14.04
N VAL A 137 18.42 0.47 13.24
CA VAL A 137 17.04 0.32 12.74
C VAL A 137 16.87 -0.97 11.94
N THR A 138 17.89 -1.34 11.15
CA THR A 138 17.84 -2.59 10.38
C THR A 138 17.75 -3.80 11.31
N ASN A 139 18.57 -3.87 12.34
CA ASN A 139 18.60 -5.02 13.24
C ASN A 139 17.36 -5.08 14.15
N GLU A 140 16.92 -3.93 14.65
CA GLU A 140 15.83 -3.83 15.62
C GLU A 140 14.44 -3.92 15.00
N VAL A 141 14.29 -3.55 13.72
CA VAL A 141 12.97 -3.48 13.05
C VAL A 141 12.90 -4.37 11.81
N ILE A 142 13.93 -4.32 10.95
CA ILE A 142 13.85 -4.96 9.63
C ILE A 142 14.15 -6.45 9.67
N TYR A 143 15.03 -6.92 10.56
CA TYR A 143 15.43 -8.33 10.63
C TYR A 143 14.64 -9.17 11.65
N GLN A 144 13.79 -8.54 12.45
CA GLN A 144 12.91 -9.22 13.42
C GLN A 144 11.90 -10.16 12.77
#